data_AF-A0A399EEB1-F1
#
_entry.id   AF-A0A399EEB1-F1
#
_cell.length_a   1.000
_cell.length_b   1.000
_cell.length_c   1.000
_cell.angle_alpha   90.00
_cell.angle_beta   90.00
_cell.angle_gamma   90.00
#
_symmetry.space_group_name_H-M   'P 1'
#
loop_
_entity.id
_entity.type
_entity.pdbx_description
1 polymer ?
#
loop_
_entity_poly.entity_id
_entity_poly.type
_entity_poly.pdbx_seq_one_letter_code
_entity_poly.pdbx_strand_id
1 'polypeptide(L)'
;MQSMKRPQGIAMVVALTIILVLSVVSGLVFTRTMNDLRTSRDNTALAQAVNLARGGAVAASALLSNEVRASLETLVRSANPSVGGISTSDIWYYGGNDVLPNPATVASRLSLLADSLQASVNNLICNQNFAPDGSGATVQVRIYFVRTSVCGQPFPAGAELPSGYVVDNDNNPATPLTRQTQGYALPYVMVVTASPGTPYQRNVLVQGEYRFLLTNGSFARYALFTNRHRTKSNSAVWFTSGTLFDGPVHTNERFRFSFNPWFGGYVTSAGCTDAGVSGCNGSTSPGAFFGSGSSTTFLSPSQMTNPNAPSWTSGGVTHAPTFDGNPKVNWQEPFIPMPANAQNQRDAAVAGGLYINSGVARLTLYAGDANGTTPTCNSSGVCTPATSPYQYIEVCRTASCTGTDRELYRYGSDGALYRWVGSSWLLVRPSFNGVIFAEGSIDNLTGPARASSSNPNTAPPALASFAQITVVNAGSGRNIQIRGDLKYQSPACSGTPTRSGNTVVRPTCNNLSADNILGVYSQDGDILLGNGTDNSLQDLTIHGVLMASRGEVTVQNYASIDPRGAIRLQGGIIQYTYGAFGQFNSSTGQMVSGYARQFTYDPRMQDRAPPFFPTTGVVQVSVATPLSFGQREQVY
;
A
#
# COMPACT_ATOMS: atom_id res chain seq x y z
N MET A 1 -55.48 96.57 -24.90
CA MET A 1 -54.92 95.21 -24.81
C MET A 1 -53.40 95.29 -24.88
N GLN A 2 -52.69 95.07 -23.77
CA GLN A 2 -51.40 94.36 -23.76
C GLN A 2 -50.97 94.12 -22.31
N SER A 3 -50.77 92.83 -22.01
CA SER A 3 -50.37 92.29 -20.72
C SER A 3 -48.85 92.42 -20.58
N MET A 4 -48.39 93.24 -19.63
CA MET A 4 -47.01 93.17 -19.15
C MET A 4 -46.90 92.10 -18.07
N LYS A 5 -46.79 90.82 -18.47
CA LYS A 5 -46.30 89.76 -17.59
C LYS A 5 -44.83 90.06 -17.26
N ARG A 6 -44.50 90.30 -15.98
CA ARG A 6 -43.11 90.39 -15.49
C ARG A 6 -42.45 89.01 -15.61
N PRO A 7 -41.48 88.79 -16.53
CA PRO A 7 -40.90 87.47 -16.77
C PRO A 7 -39.92 87.02 -15.66
N GLN A 8 -39.50 87.93 -14.77
CA GLN A 8 -38.49 87.66 -13.74
C GLN A 8 -39.03 86.85 -12.54
N GLY A 9 -40.30 87.03 -12.14
CA GLY A 9 -40.89 86.26 -11.03
C GLY A 9 -41.21 84.81 -11.39
N ILE A 10 -41.64 84.56 -12.63
CA ILE A 10 -41.91 83.21 -13.14
C ILE A 10 -40.58 82.44 -13.29
N ALA A 11 -39.52 83.08 -13.79
CA ALA A 11 -38.20 82.46 -13.90
C ALA A 11 -37.64 82.01 -12.54
N MET A 12 -37.82 82.82 -11.49
CA MET A 12 -37.33 82.50 -10.13
C MET A 12 -38.11 81.35 -9.48
N VAL A 13 -39.44 81.32 -9.64
CA VAL A 13 -40.28 80.22 -9.15
C VAL A 13 -39.95 78.93 -9.90
N VAL A 14 -39.81 78.99 -11.24
CA VAL A 14 -39.42 77.84 -12.06
C VAL A 14 -38.04 77.31 -11.64
N ALA A 15 -37.06 78.19 -11.44
CA ALA A 15 -35.72 77.81 -10.97
C ALA A 15 -35.76 77.15 -9.58
N LEU A 16 -36.53 77.69 -8.62
CA LEU A 16 -36.70 77.11 -7.29
C LEU A 16 -37.39 75.74 -7.33
N THR A 17 -38.43 75.58 -8.15
CA THR A 17 -39.07 74.27 -8.35
C THR A 17 -38.13 73.26 -9.01
N ILE A 18 -37.32 73.67 -9.99
CA ILE A 18 -36.33 72.79 -10.61
C ILE A 18 -35.27 72.36 -9.58
N ILE A 19 -34.77 73.29 -8.75
CA ILE A 19 -33.80 72.98 -7.68
C ILE A 19 -34.43 72.02 -6.65
N LEU A 20 -35.68 72.25 -6.25
CA LEU A 20 -36.39 71.36 -5.32
C LEU A 20 -36.53 69.95 -5.89
N VAL A 21 -36.98 69.83 -7.15
CA VAL A 21 -37.14 68.53 -7.83
C VAL A 21 -35.79 67.83 -7.98
N LEU A 22 -34.74 68.56 -8.39
CA LEU A 22 -33.39 68.01 -8.47
C LEU A 22 -32.88 67.53 -7.12
N SER A 23 -33.14 68.27 -6.03
CA SER A 23 -32.74 67.89 -4.67
C SER A 23 -33.43 66.60 -4.20
N VAL A 24 -34.72 66.47 -4.46
CA VAL A 24 -35.51 65.26 -4.13
C VAL A 24 -35.03 64.06 -4.94
N VAL A 25 -34.80 64.23 -6.24
CA VAL A 25 -34.28 63.17 -7.12
C VAL A 25 -32.87 62.75 -6.70
N SER A 26 -31.97 63.70 -6.43
CA SER A 26 -30.61 63.42 -5.95
C SER A 26 -30.62 62.69 -4.60
N GLY A 27 -31.52 63.06 -3.67
CA GLY A 27 -31.70 62.35 -2.39
C GLY A 27 -32.18 60.91 -2.54
N LEU A 28 -33.11 60.67 -3.48
CA LEU A 28 -33.59 59.32 -3.83
C LEU A 28 -32.50 58.46 -4.49
N VAL A 29 -31.71 59.04 -5.40
CA VAL A 29 -30.59 58.34 -6.04
C VAL A 29 -29.52 57.99 -5.01
N PHE A 30 -29.19 58.91 -4.09
CA PHE A 30 -28.20 58.66 -3.04
C PHE A 30 -28.64 57.56 -2.06
N THR A 31 -29.90 57.57 -1.62
CA THR A 31 -30.43 56.53 -0.72
C THR A 31 -30.50 55.16 -1.40
N ARG A 32 -30.91 55.12 -2.66
CA ARG A 32 -30.86 53.89 -3.48
C ARG A 32 -29.43 53.37 -3.65
N THR A 33 -28.48 54.24 -3.98
CA THR A 33 -27.06 53.87 -4.12
C THR A 33 -26.47 53.33 -2.82
N MET A 34 -26.80 53.92 -1.67
CA MET A 34 -26.36 53.43 -0.36
C MET A 34 -26.96 52.07 -0.01
N ASN A 35 -28.22 51.84 -0.34
CA ASN A 35 -28.84 50.53 -0.18
C ASN A 35 -28.20 49.48 -1.10
N ASP A 36 -27.98 49.82 -2.38
CA ASP A 36 -27.32 48.94 -3.34
C ASP A 36 -25.89 48.58 -2.90
N LEU A 37 -25.15 49.53 -2.33
CA LEU A 37 -23.82 49.28 -1.76
C LEU A 37 -23.84 48.34 -0.55
N ARG A 38 -24.83 48.48 0.35
CA ARG A 38 -25.00 47.58 1.49
C ARG A 38 -25.38 46.18 1.03
N THR A 39 -26.39 46.06 0.17
CA THR A 39 -26.81 44.78 -0.40
C THR A 39 -25.69 44.13 -1.20
N SER A 40 -24.88 44.90 -1.92
CA SER A 40 -23.70 44.38 -2.62
C SER A 40 -22.67 43.82 -1.65
N ARG A 41 -22.37 44.52 -0.55
CA ARG A 41 -21.43 44.03 0.48
C ARG A 41 -21.94 42.76 1.14
N ASP A 42 -23.22 42.73 1.52
CA ASP A 42 -23.85 41.57 2.12
C ASP A 42 -23.80 40.38 1.15
N ASN A 43 -24.18 40.58 -0.11
CA ASN A 43 -24.10 39.54 -1.13
C ASN A 43 -22.67 39.01 -1.34
N THR A 44 -21.65 39.88 -1.32
CA THR A 44 -20.26 39.44 -1.43
C THR A 44 -19.81 38.63 -0.21
N ALA A 45 -20.16 39.05 1.01
CA ALA A 45 -19.81 38.32 2.24
C ALA A 45 -20.53 36.97 2.32
N LEU A 46 -21.78 36.90 1.87
CA LEU A 46 -22.55 35.67 1.77
C LEU A 46 -21.96 34.71 0.73
N ALA A 47 -21.63 35.21 -0.46
CA ALA A 47 -20.97 34.41 -1.49
C ALA A 47 -19.60 33.88 -1.00
N GLN A 48 -18.83 34.71 -0.29
CA GLN A 48 -17.58 34.30 0.33
C GLN A 48 -17.78 33.21 1.38
N ALA A 49 -18.79 33.33 2.25
CA ALA A 49 -19.13 32.31 3.24
C ALA A 49 -19.48 30.96 2.59
N VAL A 50 -20.28 30.96 1.52
CA VAL A 50 -20.61 29.73 0.78
C VAL A 50 -19.37 29.12 0.14
N ASN A 51 -18.51 29.93 -0.50
CA ASN A 51 -17.29 29.43 -1.14
C ASN A 51 -16.30 28.87 -0.11
N LEU A 52 -16.17 29.49 1.06
CA LEU A 52 -15.39 28.97 2.17
C LEU A 52 -15.95 27.64 2.69
N ALA A 53 -17.27 27.52 2.83
CA ALA A 53 -17.89 26.26 3.24
C ALA A 53 -17.67 25.13 2.22
N ARG A 54 -17.74 25.44 0.92
CA ARG A 54 -17.40 24.48 -0.15
C ARG A 54 -15.93 24.08 -0.12
N GLY A 55 -15.03 25.03 0.11
CA GLY A 55 -13.60 24.77 0.29
C GLY A 55 -13.33 23.84 1.49
N GLY A 56 -14.00 24.10 2.61
CA GLY A 56 -13.96 23.22 3.78
C GLY A 56 -14.47 21.81 3.51
N ALA A 57 -15.52 21.66 2.70
CA ALA A 57 -16.02 20.34 2.29
C ALA A 57 -14.98 19.56 1.46
N VAL A 58 -14.28 20.24 0.54
CA VAL A 58 -13.20 19.63 -0.25
C VAL A 58 -12.02 19.20 0.64
N ALA A 59 -11.60 20.07 1.57
CA ALA A 59 -10.56 19.73 2.53
C ALA A 59 -10.95 18.54 3.43
N ALA A 60 -12.20 18.50 3.88
CA ALA A 60 -12.74 17.40 4.66
C ALA A 60 -12.80 16.08 3.87
N SER A 61 -13.14 16.13 2.57
CA SER A 61 -13.08 14.95 1.69
C SER A 61 -11.66 14.43 1.48
N ALA A 62 -10.65 15.32 1.43
CA ALA A 62 -9.25 14.89 1.40
C ALA A 62 -8.84 14.18 2.71
N LEU A 63 -9.31 14.68 3.85
CA LEU A 63 -9.09 14.07 5.17
C LEU A 63 -9.75 12.68 5.26
N LEU A 64 -10.96 12.53 4.68
CA LEU A 64 -11.62 11.23 4.53
C LEU A 64 -10.76 10.22 3.75
N SER A 65 -10.16 10.65 2.64
CA SER A 65 -9.34 9.77 1.78
C SER A 65 -7.98 9.38 2.38
N ASN A 66 -7.46 10.15 3.35
CA ASN A 66 -6.12 9.97 3.90
C ASN A 66 -6.14 9.54 5.38
N GLU A 67 -6.33 10.47 6.31
CA GLU A 67 -6.24 10.24 7.75
C GLU A 67 -7.38 9.36 8.29
N VAL A 68 -8.62 9.56 7.79
CA VAL A 68 -9.74 8.68 8.16
C VAL A 68 -9.57 7.29 7.56
N ARG A 69 -9.01 7.16 6.36
CA ARG A 69 -8.66 5.85 5.78
C ARG A 69 -7.68 5.09 6.67
N ALA A 70 -6.63 5.75 7.18
CA ALA A 70 -5.69 5.11 8.10
C ALA A 70 -6.36 4.68 9.43
N SER A 71 -7.29 5.50 9.93
CA SER A 71 -8.09 5.17 11.12
C SER A 71 -9.01 3.96 10.88
N LEU A 72 -9.71 3.94 9.75
CA LEU A 72 -10.54 2.83 9.30
C LEU A 72 -9.70 1.55 9.18
N GLU A 73 -8.54 1.62 8.53
CA GLU A 73 -7.63 0.49 8.36
C GLU A 73 -7.17 -0.09 9.70
N THR A 74 -6.90 0.77 10.69
CA THR A 74 -6.53 0.35 12.05
C THR A 74 -7.68 -0.38 12.75
N LEU A 75 -8.90 0.15 12.67
CA LEU A 75 -10.08 -0.44 13.30
C LEU A 75 -10.42 -1.80 12.69
N VAL A 76 -10.45 -1.86 11.35
CA VAL A 76 -10.69 -3.08 10.57
C VAL A 76 -9.70 -4.19 10.96
N ARG A 77 -8.43 -3.84 11.14
CA ARG A 77 -7.35 -4.77 11.49
C ARG A 77 -7.32 -5.21 12.94
N SER A 78 -8.03 -4.53 13.84
CA SER A 78 -7.99 -4.83 15.27
C SER A 78 -8.44 -6.26 15.62
N ALA A 79 -9.08 -6.97 14.69
CA ALA A 79 -9.68 -8.29 14.87
C ALA A 79 -10.63 -8.36 16.08
N ASN A 80 -11.15 -7.22 16.53
CA ASN A 80 -12.04 -7.08 17.66
C ASN A 80 -13.44 -6.71 17.17
N PRO A 81 -14.39 -7.66 17.08
CA PRO A 81 -15.74 -7.41 16.60
C PRO A 81 -16.50 -6.34 17.39
N SER A 82 -16.16 -6.16 18.68
CA SER A 82 -16.83 -5.18 19.55
C SER A 82 -16.55 -3.72 19.19
N VAL A 83 -15.51 -3.45 18.39
CA VAL A 83 -15.16 -2.11 17.87
C VAL A 83 -15.28 -2.04 16.35
N GLY A 84 -15.99 -2.99 15.73
CA GLY A 84 -16.15 -3.07 14.28
C GLY A 84 -14.95 -3.65 13.53
N GLY A 85 -13.99 -4.23 14.26
CA GLY A 85 -12.95 -5.07 13.67
C GLY A 85 -13.52 -6.35 13.07
N ILE A 86 -12.77 -6.97 12.17
CA ILE A 86 -13.26 -8.12 11.42
C ILE A 86 -13.06 -9.41 12.19
N SER A 87 -14.09 -10.25 12.24
CA SER A 87 -13.96 -11.62 12.73
C SER A 87 -13.47 -12.53 11.60
N THR A 88 -12.40 -13.28 11.85
CA THR A 88 -11.90 -14.30 10.92
C THR A 88 -12.69 -15.61 10.97
N SER A 89 -13.65 -15.74 11.89
CA SER A 89 -14.55 -16.90 11.99
C SER A 89 -15.69 -16.89 10.98
N ASP A 90 -15.99 -15.73 10.38
CA ASP A 90 -17.12 -15.56 9.50
C ASP A 90 -16.69 -15.67 8.04
N ILE A 91 -17.53 -16.31 7.21
CA ILE A 91 -17.28 -16.47 5.77
C ILE A 91 -17.29 -15.10 5.05
N TRP A 92 -18.02 -14.13 5.61
CA TRP A 92 -18.09 -12.74 5.16
C TRP A 92 -17.57 -11.82 6.27
N TYR A 93 -16.81 -10.77 5.93
CA TYR A 93 -16.11 -9.96 6.92
C TYR A 93 -17.02 -9.32 7.98
N TYR A 94 -18.23 -8.94 7.59
CA TYR A 94 -19.27 -8.42 8.50
C TYR A 94 -20.48 -9.35 8.67
N GLY A 95 -20.31 -10.65 8.40
CA GLY A 95 -21.31 -11.69 8.64
C GLY A 95 -22.18 -12.04 7.43
N GLY A 96 -22.74 -13.25 7.45
CA GLY A 96 -23.52 -13.83 6.35
C GLY A 96 -23.71 -15.33 6.55
N ASN A 97 -24.19 -16.00 5.51
CA ASN A 97 -24.23 -17.46 5.44
C ASN A 97 -23.19 -17.96 4.42
N ASP A 98 -23.19 -19.26 4.13
CA ASP A 98 -22.22 -19.89 3.23
C ASP A 98 -22.32 -19.42 1.76
N VAL A 99 -23.34 -18.63 1.41
CA VAL A 99 -23.66 -18.25 0.03
C VAL A 99 -23.66 -16.74 -0.18
N LEU A 100 -24.06 -15.93 0.81
CA LEU A 100 -24.20 -14.48 0.68
C LEU A 100 -24.10 -13.73 2.03
N PRO A 101 -23.69 -12.43 2.02
CA PRO A 101 -23.70 -11.59 3.21
C PRO A 101 -25.13 -11.38 3.72
N ASN A 102 -25.33 -11.38 5.03
CA ASN A 102 -26.65 -11.11 5.63
C ASN A 102 -26.77 -9.60 5.94
N PRO A 103 -27.75 -8.88 5.35
CA PRO A 103 -27.87 -7.43 5.52
C PRO A 103 -28.02 -6.99 6.99
N ALA A 104 -28.70 -7.76 7.83
CA ALA A 104 -28.92 -7.40 9.24
C ALA A 104 -27.63 -7.49 10.07
N THR A 105 -26.86 -8.56 9.87
CA THR A 105 -25.56 -8.72 10.57
C THR A 105 -24.55 -7.69 10.08
N VAL A 106 -24.54 -7.44 8.76
CA VAL A 106 -23.68 -6.41 8.15
C VAL A 106 -23.99 -5.03 8.74
N ALA A 107 -25.26 -4.64 8.75
CA ALA A 107 -25.69 -3.36 9.31
C ALA A 107 -25.31 -3.21 10.79
N SER A 108 -25.53 -4.26 11.59
CA SER A 108 -25.21 -4.24 13.03
C SER A 108 -23.70 -4.19 13.32
N ARG A 109 -22.85 -4.79 12.49
CA ARG A 109 -21.40 -4.74 12.72
C ARG A 109 -20.78 -3.46 12.15
N LEU A 110 -21.28 -2.98 11.01
CA LEU A 110 -20.87 -1.70 10.46
C LEU A 110 -21.28 -0.54 11.37
N SER A 111 -22.35 -0.65 12.18
CA SER A 111 -22.64 0.38 13.18
C SER A 111 -21.58 0.48 14.27
N LEU A 112 -21.04 -0.66 14.76
CA LEU A 112 -19.94 -0.67 15.72
C LEU A 112 -18.66 -0.06 15.14
N LEU A 113 -18.40 -0.33 13.86
CA LEU A 113 -17.31 0.29 13.12
C LEU A 113 -17.51 1.79 12.98
N ALA A 114 -18.72 2.23 12.63
CA ALA A 114 -19.09 3.64 12.50
C ALA A 114 -18.89 4.40 13.81
N ASP A 115 -19.32 3.82 14.95
CA ASP A 115 -19.12 4.40 16.28
C ASP A 115 -17.63 4.59 16.61
N SER A 116 -16.81 3.56 16.35
CA SER A 116 -15.37 3.60 16.61
C SER A 116 -14.63 4.55 15.66
N LEU A 117 -15.03 4.58 14.39
CA LEU A 117 -14.51 5.49 13.38
C LEU A 117 -14.87 6.94 13.72
N GLN A 118 -16.10 7.19 14.19
CA GLN A 118 -16.55 8.52 14.60
C GLN A 118 -15.65 9.09 15.70
N ALA A 119 -15.26 8.29 16.69
CA ALA A 119 -14.33 8.74 17.73
C ALA A 119 -12.98 9.18 17.14
N SER A 120 -12.46 8.43 16.18
CA SER A 120 -11.21 8.77 15.48
C SER A 120 -11.35 10.06 14.67
N VAL A 121 -12.46 10.23 13.95
CA VAL A 121 -12.74 11.43 13.16
C VAL A 121 -12.92 12.67 14.04
N ASN A 122 -13.58 12.55 15.19
CA ASN A 122 -13.76 13.65 16.13
C ASN A 122 -12.42 14.27 16.57
N ASN A 123 -11.41 13.42 16.83
CA ASN A 123 -10.07 13.85 17.20
C ASN A 123 -9.37 14.64 16.09
N LEU A 124 -9.71 14.36 14.83
CA LEU A 124 -9.14 15.02 13.66
C LEU A 124 -9.83 16.36 13.35
N ILE A 125 -11.13 16.52 13.63
CA ILE A 125 -11.91 17.67 13.12
C ILE A 125 -12.44 18.64 14.17
N CYS A 126 -12.77 18.20 15.40
CA CYS A 126 -13.60 19.01 16.30
C CYS A 126 -12.97 20.32 16.80
N ASN A 127 -11.64 20.39 16.84
CA ASN A 127 -10.90 21.56 17.33
C ASN A 127 -10.06 22.23 16.22
N GLN A 128 -10.38 21.97 14.95
CA GLN A 128 -9.63 22.50 13.80
C GLN A 128 -10.40 23.60 13.08
N ASN A 129 -9.67 24.61 12.62
CA ASN A 129 -10.16 25.63 11.68
C ASN A 129 -9.63 25.31 10.28
N PHE A 130 -10.53 25.04 9.34
CA PHE A 130 -10.18 24.69 7.95
C PHE A 130 -10.11 25.92 7.04
N ALA A 131 -10.14 27.13 7.59
CA ALA A 131 -9.97 28.36 6.83
C ALA A 131 -8.51 28.52 6.37
N PRO A 132 -8.25 29.21 5.24
CA PRO A 132 -6.88 29.55 4.84
C PRO A 132 -6.16 30.37 5.92
N ASP A 133 -4.90 30.06 6.16
CA ASP A 133 -4.07 30.76 7.14
C ASP A 133 -4.03 32.28 6.87
N GLY A 134 -4.18 33.08 7.92
CA GLY A 134 -4.16 34.54 7.82
C GLY A 134 -5.42 35.17 7.21
N SER A 135 -6.42 34.40 6.81
CA SER A 135 -7.68 34.93 6.22
C SER A 135 -8.61 35.60 7.25
N GLY A 136 -8.44 35.32 8.55
CA GLY A 136 -9.36 35.75 9.60
C GLY A 136 -10.74 35.06 9.58
N ALA A 137 -10.98 34.17 8.61
CA ALA A 137 -12.21 33.40 8.49
C ALA A 137 -12.22 32.19 9.42
N THR A 138 -13.42 31.67 9.68
CA THR A 138 -13.63 30.42 10.42
C THR A 138 -14.36 29.41 9.53
N VAL A 139 -13.82 28.20 9.44
CA VAL A 139 -14.44 27.07 8.75
C VAL A 139 -14.39 25.86 9.68
N GLN A 140 -15.56 25.44 10.15
CA GLN A 140 -15.74 24.28 11.02
C GLN A 140 -16.39 23.14 10.23
N VAL A 141 -15.79 21.97 10.32
CA VAL A 141 -16.28 20.75 9.66
C VAL A 141 -16.78 19.78 10.72
N ARG A 142 -17.95 19.19 10.48
CA ARG A 142 -18.50 18.08 11.26
C ARG A 142 -18.86 16.96 10.31
N ILE A 143 -18.45 15.73 10.62
CA ILE A 143 -18.77 14.54 9.83
C ILE A 143 -19.45 13.55 10.77
N TYR A 144 -20.64 13.11 10.40
CA TYR A 144 -21.50 12.22 11.15
C TYR A 144 -21.58 10.88 10.44
N PHE A 145 -20.91 9.87 10.99
CA PHE A 145 -21.14 8.45 10.75
C PHE A 145 -22.15 7.84 11.73
N VAL A 146 -22.57 8.62 12.74
CA VAL A 146 -23.51 8.25 13.79
C VAL A 146 -24.61 9.31 13.93
N ARG A 147 -25.73 8.95 14.58
CA ARG A 147 -26.85 9.87 14.87
C ARG A 147 -26.70 10.63 16.19
N THR A 148 -25.66 10.37 16.96
CA THR A 148 -25.37 11.05 18.23
C THR A 148 -24.65 12.39 17.98
N SER A 149 -24.42 13.16 19.05
CA SER A 149 -23.78 14.46 18.95
C SER A 149 -22.30 14.35 18.55
N VAL A 150 -21.87 15.14 17.57
CA VAL A 150 -20.49 15.24 17.08
C VAL A 150 -19.99 16.65 17.31
N CYS A 151 -18.80 16.80 17.90
CA CYS A 151 -18.20 18.09 18.25
C CYS A 151 -19.17 19.00 19.04
N GLY A 152 -19.95 18.42 19.96
CA GLY A 152 -20.93 19.11 20.78
C GLY A 152 -22.21 19.55 20.04
N GLN A 153 -22.38 19.19 18.76
CA GLN A 153 -23.58 19.52 17.98
C GLN A 153 -24.43 18.27 17.71
N PRO A 154 -25.78 18.36 17.85
CA PRO A 154 -26.66 17.24 17.54
C PRO A 154 -26.61 16.89 16.06
N PHE A 155 -27.10 15.71 15.71
CA PHE A 155 -27.26 15.31 14.31
C PHE A 155 -28.23 16.27 13.58
N PRO A 156 -27.95 16.69 12.33
CA PRO A 156 -28.74 17.72 11.65
C PRO A 156 -30.21 17.33 11.44
N ALA A 157 -31.13 18.25 11.77
CA ALA A 157 -32.56 18.03 11.58
C ALA A 157 -32.92 17.84 10.11
N GLY A 158 -33.72 16.81 9.81
CA GLY A 158 -34.15 16.48 8.44
C GLY A 158 -33.06 15.87 7.55
N ALA A 159 -31.88 15.55 8.10
CA ALA A 159 -30.93 14.66 7.44
C ALA A 159 -31.28 13.20 7.75
N GLU A 160 -30.91 12.30 6.85
CA GLU A 160 -31.01 10.86 7.06
C GLU A 160 -29.63 10.25 7.08
N LEU A 161 -29.45 9.26 7.96
CA LEU A 161 -28.26 8.45 8.04
C LEU A 161 -28.67 6.97 8.04
N PRO A 162 -28.69 6.32 6.86
CA PRO A 162 -28.98 4.90 6.73
C PRO A 162 -27.91 4.04 7.41
N SER A 163 -28.22 2.76 7.63
CA SER A 163 -27.24 1.78 8.10
C SER A 163 -26.18 1.49 7.02
N GLY A 164 -24.98 1.10 7.46
CA GLY A 164 -23.97 0.58 6.57
C GLY A 164 -24.43 -0.69 5.86
N TYR A 165 -23.97 -0.89 4.63
CA TYR A 165 -24.41 -1.99 3.78
C TYR A 165 -23.28 -2.51 2.88
N VAL A 166 -23.49 -3.68 2.27
CA VAL A 166 -22.57 -4.28 1.30
C VAL A 166 -22.82 -3.68 -0.09
N VAL A 167 -21.78 -3.17 -0.75
CA VAL A 167 -21.86 -2.46 -2.04
C VAL A 167 -21.55 -3.40 -3.20
N ASP A 168 -20.44 -4.14 -3.08
CA ASP A 168 -19.96 -5.02 -4.11
C ASP A 168 -19.81 -6.41 -3.54
N ASN A 169 -20.54 -7.33 -4.14
CA ASN A 169 -20.58 -8.73 -3.78
C ASN A 169 -19.97 -9.59 -4.89
N ASP A 170 -18.99 -9.12 -5.67
CA ASP A 170 -18.28 -9.82 -6.76
C ASP A 170 -17.79 -11.22 -6.34
N ASN A 171 -18.75 -12.12 -6.21
CA ASN A 171 -18.70 -13.50 -5.77
C ASN A 171 -19.43 -14.24 -6.88
N ASN A 172 -18.72 -14.45 -7.98
CA ASN A 172 -19.03 -15.61 -8.77
C ASN A 172 -18.35 -16.82 -8.09
N PRO A 173 -19.11 -17.71 -7.42
CA PRO A 173 -18.55 -18.94 -6.85
C PRO A 173 -17.94 -19.89 -7.91
N ALA A 174 -18.09 -19.59 -9.21
CA ALA A 174 -17.46 -20.32 -10.31
C ALA A 174 -16.06 -19.82 -10.73
N THR A 175 -15.52 -18.74 -10.12
CA THR A 175 -14.16 -18.25 -10.41
C THR A 175 -13.22 -18.38 -9.21
N PRO A 176 -12.06 -19.07 -9.32
CA PRO A 176 -11.28 -19.50 -8.17
C PRO A 176 -10.59 -18.36 -7.41
N LEU A 177 -10.84 -18.27 -6.10
CA LEU A 177 -9.96 -17.98 -4.95
C LEU A 177 -8.96 -16.79 -5.01
N THR A 178 -8.98 -15.94 -6.03
CA THR A 178 -7.99 -14.86 -6.23
C THR A 178 -8.51 -13.47 -5.89
N ARG A 179 -9.80 -13.32 -5.57
CA ARG A 179 -10.42 -12.06 -5.14
C ARG A 179 -11.51 -12.31 -4.10
N GLN A 180 -11.16 -12.46 -2.83
CA GLN A 180 -12.11 -12.21 -1.74
C GLN A 180 -12.15 -10.71 -1.43
N THR A 181 -12.51 -9.91 -2.43
CA THR A 181 -12.71 -8.48 -2.24
C THR A 181 -14.19 -8.25 -1.93
N GLN A 182 -14.48 -7.67 -0.77
CA GLN A 182 -15.84 -7.36 -0.35
C GLN A 182 -15.97 -5.85 -0.19
N GLY A 183 -16.92 -5.25 -0.90
CA GLY A 183 -17.17 -3.81 -0.81
C GLY A 183 -18.23 -3.48 0.23
N TYR A 184 -17.95 -2.50 1.08
CA TYR A 184 -18.89 -1.99 2.09
C TYR A 184 -19.01 -0.47 1.99
N ALA A 185 -20.14 0.07 2.44
CA ALA A 185 -20.39 1.50 2.53
C ALA A 185 -20.82 1.88 3.94
N LEU A 186 -20.24 2.96 4.45
CA LEU A 186 -20.73 3.69 5.61
C LEU A 186 -21.33 5.03 5.15
N PRO A 187 -22.65 5.21 5.19
CA PRO A 187 -23.27 6.51 4.97
C PRO A 187 -22.71 7.56 5.92
N TYR A 188 -22.57 8.80 5.45
CA TYR A 188 -22.18 9.92 6.27
C TYR A 188 -22.95 11.20 5.91
N VAL A 189 -23.10 12.07 6.91
CA VAL A 189 -23.55 13.45 6.73
C VAL A 189 -22.40 14.36 7.12
N MET A 190 -22.02 15.28 6.26
CA MET A 190 -21.04 16.32 6.57
C MET A 190 -21.74 17.66 6.64
N VAL A 191 -21.44 18.44 7.67
CA VAL A 191 -21.89 19.83 7.82
C VAL A 191 -20.66 20.70 7.91
N VAL A 192 -20.54 21.63 6.97
CA VAL A 192 -19.49 22.64 6.97
C VAL A 192 -20.10 23.99 7.26
N THR A 193 -19.67 24.58 8.37
CA THR A 193 -20.06 25.93 8.79
C THR A 193 -18.92 26.87 8.50
N ALA A 194 -19.14 27.89 7.67
CA ALA A 194 -18.14 28.90 7.38
C ALA A 194 -18.64 30.32 7.68
N SER A 195 -17.73 31.15 8.19
CA SER A 195 -17.95 32.57 8.40
C SER A 195 -16.69 33.36 8.03
N PRO A 196 -16.74 34.29 7.06
CA PRO A 196 -15.67 35.25 6.78
C PRO A 196 -15.58 36.38 7.82
N GLY A 197 -16.51 36.43 8.79
CA GLY A 197 -16.64 37.46 9.82
C GLY A 197 -18.09 37.58 10.30
N THR A 198 -18.31 38.00 11.55
CA THR A 198 -19.65 38.22 12.10
C THR A 198 -20.35 39.38 11.39
N PRO A 199 -21.65 39.28 11.04
CA PRO A 199 -22.62 38.21 11.32
C PRO A 199 -22.80 37.18 10.18
N TYR A 200 -21.94 37.19 9.15
CA TYR A 200 -22.15 36.39 7.95
C TYR A 200 -21.71 34.94 8.18
N GLN A 201 -22.66 34.01 8.17
CA GLN A 201 -22.41 32.59 8.36
C GLN A 201 -23.23 31.76 7.37
N ARG A 202 -22.64 30.70 6.84
CA ARG A 202 -23.30 29.74 5.94
C ARG A 202 -22.95 28.31 6.27
N ASN A 203 -23.95 27.44 6.14
CA ASN A 203 -23.81 26.01 6.32
C ASN A 203 -24.01 25.29 4.99
N VAL A 204 -23.09 24.39 4.67
CA VAL A 204 -23.23 23.43 3.58
C VAL A 204 -23.39 22.06 4.19
N LEU A 205 -24.51 21.40 3.89
CA LEU A 205 -24.76 20.02 4.26
C LEU A 205 -24.50 19.15 3.04
N VAL A 206 -23.65 18.14 3.22
CA VAL A 206 -23.28 17.16 2.21
C VAL A 206 -23.70 15.78 2.70
N GLN A 207 -24.47 15.07 1.88
CA GLN A 207 -24.77 13.66 2.12
C GLN A 207 -23.94 12.81 1.17
N GLY A 208 -23.44 11.70 1.71
CA GLY A 208 -22.55 10.82 0.98
C GLY A 208 -22.45 9.46 1.63
N GLU A 209 -21.59 8.64 1.06
CA GLU A 209 -21.18 7.39 1.67
C GLU A 209 -19.69 7.18 1.50
N TYR A 210 -19.10 6.59 2.51
CA TYR A 210 -17.70 6.24 2.57
C TYR A 210 -17.59 4.77 2.18
N ARG A 211 -17.25 4.52 0.91
CA ARG A 211 -17.10 3.17 0.37
C ARG A 211 -15.71 2.67 0.66
N PHE A 212 -15.59 1.42 1.06
CA PHE A 212 -14.30 0.78 1.23
C PHE A 212 -14.32 -0.69 0.81
N LEU A 213 -13.21 -1.14 0.24
CA LEU A 213 -13.01 -2.51 -0.19
C LEU A 213 -12.15 -3.23 0.84
N LEU A 214 -12.65 -4.34 1.34
CA LEU A 214 -11.93 -5.25 2.22
C LEU A 214 -11.40 -6.43 1.42
N THR A 215 -10.14 -6.77 1.65
CA THR A 215 -9.52 -7.97 1.04
C THR A 215 -8.68 -8.69 2.08
N ASN A 216 -8.51 -10.00 1.91
CA ASN A 216 -7.51 -10.72 2.68
C ASN A 216 -6.15 -10.18 2.25
N GLY A 217 -5.38 -9.73 3.21
CA GLY A 217 -4.07 -9.17 2.98
C GLY A 217 -3.16 -10.15 2.28
N SER A 218 -2.40 -9.71 1.29
CA SER A 218 -1.31 -10.53 0.76
C SER A 218 -0.05 -10.33 1.59
N PHE A 219 0.76 -11.38 1.74
CA PHE A 219 2.14 -11.22 2.21
C PHE A 219 2.98 -10.37 1.25
N ALA A 220 2.61 -10.28 -0.02
CA ALA A 220 3.32 -9.51 -1.05
C ALA A 220 3.51 -8.03 -0.72
N ARG A 221 2.62 -7.45 0.09
CA ARG A 221 2.66 -6.04 0.47
C ARG A 221 3.91 -5.61 1.22
N TYR A 222 4.62 -6.54 1.85
CA TYR A 222 5.73 -6.18 2.71
C TYR A 222 7.03 -6.07 1.92
N ALA A 223 7.72 -4.94 2.08
CA ALA A 223 9.12 -4.83 1.67
C ALA A 223 9.99 -5.78 2.51
N LEU A 224 9.65 -5.92 3.80
CA LEU A 224 10.22 -6.93 4.68
C LEU A 224 9.18 -7.45 5.67
N PHE A 225 9.02 -8.76 5.76
CA PHE A 225 8.31 -9.44 6.84
C PHE A 225 9.24 -10.46 7.48
N THR A 226 9.35 -10.44 8.82
CA THR A 226 9.98 -11.52 9.58
C THR A 226 9.06 -12.10 10.62
N ASN A 227 8.86 -13.42 10.63
CA ASN A 227 8.18 -14.03 11.78
C ASN A 227 9.06 -13.92 13.05
N ARG A 228 10.34 -14.29 12.94
CA ARG A 228 11.36 -14.17 13.97
C ARG A 228 12.43 -13.18 13.53
N HIS A 229 12.64 -12.11 14.30
CA HIS A 229 13.61 -11.05 13.98
C HIS A 229 15.01 -11.39 14.51
N ARG A 230 15.52 -12.52 14.04
CA ARG A 230 16.81 -13.12 14.41
C ARG A 230 17.23 -14.10 13.32
N THR A 231 18.51 -14.42 13.29
CA THR A 231 19.05 -15.43 12.38
C THR A 231 18.57 -16.84 12.76
N LYS A 232 18.72 -17.80 11.84
CA LYS A 232 18.47 -19.24 12.12
C LYS A 232 19.29 -19.77 13.31
N SER A 233 20.47 -19.18 13.56
CA SER A 233 21.32 -19.45 14.73
C SER A 233 20.92 -18.68 16.01
N ASN A 234 19.71 -18.10 16.05
CA ASN A 234 19.19 -17.28 17.16
C ASN A 234 20.00 -16.01 17.47
N SER A 235 20.84 -15.53 16.55
CA SER A 235 21.57 -14.28 16.74
C SER A 235 20.68 -13.06 16.47
N ALA A 236 20.86 -12.01 17.28
CA ALA A 236 20.11 -10.77 17.14
C ALA A 236 20.39 -10.08 15.79
N VAL A 237 19.33 -9.65 15.11
CA VAL A 237 19.43 -8.83 13.90
C VAL A 237 19.20 -7.37 14.26
N TRP A 238 20.08 -6.51 13.76
CA TRP A 238 20.09 -5.08 14.00
C TRP A 238 19.93 -4.32 12.70
N PHE A 239 19.00 -3.36 12.69
CA PHE A 239 18.93 -2.36 11.65
C PHE A 239 19.88 -1.20 11.97
N THR A 240 20.68 -0.79 10.99
CA THR A 240 21.74 0.21 11.14
C THR A 240 21.55 1.38 10.17
N SER A 241 22.47 2.35 10.16
CA SER A 241 22.50 3.42 9.15
C SER A 241 22.51 2.94 7.70
N GLY A 242 22.88 1.67 7.43
CA GLY A 242 22.81 1.08 6.10
C GLY A 242 21.44 0.49 5.75
N THR A 243 20.52 0.40 6.71
CA THR A 243 19.17 -0.15 6.49
C THR A 243 18.26 0.93 5.96
N LEU A 244 17.86 0.79 4.69
CA LEU A 244 16.88 1.65 4.02
C LEU A 244 15.77 0.74 3.46
N PHE A 245 14.55 0.88 3.98
CA PHE A 245 13.35 0.22 3.42
C PHE A 245 12.34 1.28 3.03
N ASP A 246 11.94 1.33 1.76
CA ASP A 246 11.01 2.32 1.21
C ASP A 246 9.54 1.86 1.19
N GLY A 247 9.26 0.61 1.62
CA GLY A 247 7.92 0.04 1.77
C GLY A 247 7.60 -0.46 3.18
N PRO A 248 6.45 -1.12 3.38
CA PRO A 248 6.03 -1.62 4.69
C PRO A 248 6.97 -2.68 5.25
N VAL A 249 7.21 -2.58 6.56
CA VAL A 249 8.06 -3.54 7.29
C VAL A 249 7.30 -4.09 8.48
N HIS A 250 7.31 -5.41 8.64
CA HIS A 250 6.66 -6.08 9.76
C HIS A 250 7.57 -7.11 10.43
N THR A 251 7.41 -7.25 11.74
CA THR A 251 7.88 -8.44 12.44
C THR A 251 6.88 -8.93 13.48
N ASN A 252 6.70 -10.24 13.61
CA ASN A 252 5.92 -10.78 14.72
C ASN A 252 6.68 -10.64 16.06
N GLU A 253 8.02 -10.57 16.03
CA GLU A 253 8.83 -10.34 17.23
C GLU A 253 9.02 -8.83 17.50
N ARG A 254 10.23 -8.43 17.95
CA ARG A 254 10.58 -7.06 18.31
C ARG A 254 11.77 -6.62 17.47
N PHE A 255 11.72 -5.38 16.99
CA PHE A 255 12.82 -4.79 16.24
C PHE A 255 14.00 -4.43 17.14
N ARG A 256 15.18 -4.32 16.53
CA ARG A 256 16.38 -3.79 17.17
C ARG A 256 17.00 -2.75 16.26
N PHE A 257 17.17 -1.53 16.78
CA PHE A 257 17.66 -0.39 16.03
C PHE A 257 19.01 0.07 16.59
N SER A 258 19.94 0.31 15.70
CA SER A 258 21.23 0.91 15.99
C SER A 258 21.46 2.10 15.06
N PHE A 259 21.99 3.22 15.56
CA PHE A 259 22.20 4.42 14.76
C PHE A 259 20.89 4.92 14.13
N ASN A 260 20.88 5.26 12.84
CA ASN A 260 19.75 5.92 12.16
C ASN A 260 19.25 5.15 10.91
N PRO A 261 18.68 3.95 11.05
CA PRO A 261 17.99 3.28 9.94
C PRO A 261 16.78 4.08 9.46
N TRP A 262 16.34 3.86 8.23
CA TRP A 262 15.20 4.59 7.64
C TRP A 262 14.16 3.65 7.07
N PHE A 263 12.89 4.00 7.31
CA PHE A 263 11.71 3.29 6.87
C PHE A 263 10.73 4.27 6.23
N GLY A 264 10.59 4.18 4.92
CA GLY A 264 9.71 4.99 4.09
C GLY A 264 8.25 4.55 4.08
N GLY A 265 7.94 3.35 4.57
CA GLY A 265 6.59 2.78 4.71
C GLY A 265 6.21 2.46 6.15
N TYR A 266 5.00 1.93 6.34
CA TYR A 266 4.45 1.62 7.66
C TYR A 266 5.24 0.50 8.35
N VAL A 267 5.67 0.74 9.59
CA VAL A 267 6.41 -0.22 10.39
C VAL A 267 5.49 -0.85 11.42
N THR A 268 5.47 -2.17 11.51
CA THR A 268 4.56 -2.87 12.44
C THR A 268 5.26 -3.99 13.19
N SER A 269 4.89 -4.20 14.44
CA SER A 269 5.40 -5.27 15.28
C SER A 269 4.29 -5.86 16.14
N ALA A 270 4.25 -7.19 16.25
CA ALA A 270 3.37 -7.87 17.20
C ALA A 270 3.95 -7.98 18.61
N GLY A 271 5.23 -7.60 18.78
CA GLY A 271 5.88 -7.54 20.08
C GLY A 271 6.10 -8.90 20.74
N CYS A 272 5.98 -10.03 20.02
CA CYS A 272 6.23 -11.34 20.61
C CYS A 272 7.67 -11.40 21.16
N THR A 273 7.82 -11.98 22.35
CA THR A 273 9.14 -12.31 22.89
C THR A 273 9.79 -13.48 22.15
N ASP A 274 8.97 -14.46 21.76
CA ASP A 274 9.28 -15.62 20.93
C ASP A 274 8.09 -15.90 20.00
N ALA A 275 8.25 -15.68 18.69
CA ALA A 275 7.20 -15.95 17.72
C ALA A 275 7.16 -17.44 17.35
N GLY A 276 6.01 -18.07 17.51
CA GLY A 276 5.72 -19.39 16.96
C GLY A 276 5.25 -19.30 15.51
N VAL A 277 4.64 -20.37 15.00
CA VAL A 277 4.16 -20.45 13.61
C VAL A 277 2.80 -19.76 13.46
N SER A 278 1.91 -20.02 14.41
CA SER A 278 0.51 -19.57 14.41
C SER A 278 0.18 -18.60 15.54
N GLY A 279 1.14 -18.26 16.41
CA GLY A 279 0.96 -17.31 17.49
C GLY A 279 2.27 -16.98 18.21
N CYS A 280 2.22 -16.08 19.20
CA CYS A 280 3.34 -15.90 20.13
C CYS A 280 3.42 -17.14 21.05
N ASN A 281 4.60 -17.74 21.19
CA ASN A 281 4.84 -18.83 22.16
C ASN A 281 5.17 -18.29 23.57
N GLY A 282 5.49 -17.00 23.68
CA GLY A 282 5.79 -16.30 24.93
C GLY A 282 4.89 -15.10 25.17
N SER A 283 5.30 -14.20 26.06
CA SER A 283 4.58 -12.96 26.30
C SER A 283 4.72 -11.98 25.13
N THR A 284 3.72 -11.13 24.97
CA THR A 284 3.78 -9.94 24.12
C THR A 284 4.35 -8.78 24.93
N SER A 285 5.46 -8.21 24.47
CA SER A 285 6.07 -7.01 25.02
C SER A 285 6.26 -5.99 23.90
N PRO A 286 5.26 -5.12 23.68
CA PRO A 286 5.32 -4.07 22.67
C PRO A 286 6.52 -3.15 22.89
N GLY A 287 7.25 -2.84 21.83
CA GLY A 287 8.42 -1.96 21.88
C GLY A 287 9.56 -2.44 21.01
N ALA A 288 10.75 -1.89 21.24
CA ALA A 288 11.96 -2.22 20.50
C ALA A 288 13.21 -2.11 21.36
N PHE A 289 14.28 -2.74 20.89
CA PHE A 289 15.61 -2.55 21.45
C PHE A 289 16.35 -1.43 20.72
N PHE A 290 17.07 -0.62 21.49
CA PHE A 290 17.94 0.45 20.99
C PHE A 290 19.34 0.25 21.56
N GLY A 291 20.36 0.34 20.72
CA GLY A 291 21.74 0.20 21.19
C GLY A 291 22.71 -0.41 20.19
N SER A 292 23.86 -0.80 20.73
CA SER A 292 24.88 -1.59 20.03
C SER A 292 25.72 -2.38 21.04
N GLY A 293 25.99 -3.66 20.74
CA GLY A 293 26.78 -4.52 21.64
C GLY A 293 26.15 -4.66 23.02
N SER A 294 26.96 -4.53 24.07
CA SER A 294 26.52 -4.61 25.47
C SER A 294 25.69 -3.40 25.94
N SER A 295 25.74 -2.28 25.22
CA SER A 295 24.96 -1.07 25.52
C SER A 295 23.61 -1.12 24.80
N THR A 296 22.76 -2.06 25.19
CA THR A 296 21.44 -2.28 24.59
C THR A 296 20.33 -2.11 25.62
N THR A 297 19.25 -1.41 25.26
CA THR A 297 18.10 -1.18 26.14
C THR A 297 16.80 -1.49 25.40
N PHE A 298 15.88 -2.21 26.03
CA PHE A 298 14.51 -2.34 25.56
C PHE A 298 13.66 -1.19 26.08
N LEU A 299 12.87 -0.58 25.20
CA LEU A 299 11.90 0.45 25.56
C LEU A 299 10.52 0.04 25.07
N SER A 300 9.52 0.05 25.98
CA SER A 300 8.12 0.00 25.61
C SER A 300 7.67 1.33 25.01
N PRO A 301 6.53 1.39 24.27
CA PRO A 301 6.02 2.66 23.74
C PRO A 301 5.85 3.73 24.82
N SER A 302 5.39 3.39 26.02
CA SER A 302 5.24 4.36 27.12
C SER A 302 6.58 4.91 27.65
N GLN A 303 7.69 4.22 27.41
CA GLN A 303 9.03 4.64 27.79
C GLN A 303 9.75 5.43 26.69
N MET A 304 9.23 5.40 25.46
CA MET A 304 9.77 6.19 24.35
C MET A 304 9.26 7.63 24.46
N THR A 305 10.15 8.62 24.38
CA THR A 305 9.76 10.05 24.34
C THR A 305 8.74 10.33 23.24
N ASN A 306 8.89 9.68 22.09
CA ASN A 306 7.90 9.65 21.02
C ASN A 306 7.92 8.26 20.35
N PRO A 307 6.88 7.43 20.51
CA PRO A 307 6.81 6.11 19.87
C PRO A 307 6.85 6.14 18.33
N ASN A 308 6.48 7.26 17.72
CA ASN A 308 6.51 7.46 16.27
C ASN A 308 7.84 8.03 15.74
N ALA A 309 8.73 8.44 16.63
CA ALA A 309 10.07 8.92 16.32
C ALA A 309 11.00 8.68 17.53
N PRO A 310 11.24 7.42 17.91
CA PRO A 310 11.97 7.12 19.13
C PRO A 310 13.45 7.50 18.95
N SER A 311 14.06 7.97 20.03
CA SER A 311 15.47 8.33 20.08
C SER A 311 16.02 7.92 21.44
N TRP A 312 17.10 7.15 21.45
CA TRP A 312 17.74 6.68 22.67
C TRP A 312 19.26 6.79 22.56
N THR A 313 19.91 7.33 23.58
CA THR A 313 21.37 7.43 23.63
C THR A 313 21.92 6.39 24.60
N SER A 314 22.78 5.51 24.10
CA SER A 314 23.44 4.47 24.89
C SER A 314 24.88 4.29 24.41
N GLY A 315 25.83 4.07 25.32
CA GLY A 315 27.24 3.90 24.96
C GLY A 315 27.86 5.13 24.24
N GLY A 316 27.33 6.33 24.48
CA GLY A 316 27.79 7.58 23.84
C GLY A 316 27.27 7.80 22.40
N VAL A 317 26.39 6.92 21.90
CA VAL A 317 25.82 7.00 20.55
C VAL A 317 24.30 7.11 20.63
N THR A 318 23.72 7.95 19.76
CA THR A 318 22.27 8.07 19.61
C THR A 318 21.75 7.09 18.56
N HIS A 319 20.75 6.30 18.93
CA HIS A 319 20.04 5.36 18.09
C HIS A 319 18.61 5.90 17.87
N ALA A 320 18.34 6.40 16.66
CA ALA A 320 17.12 7.10 16.29
C ALA A 320 16.66 6.65 14.90
N PRO A 321 15.82 5.59 14.80
CA PRO A 321 15.22 5.19 13.52
C PRO A 321 14.30 6.29 12.98
N THR A 322 14.30 6.48 11.66
CA THR A 322 13.39 7.41 10.98
C THR A 322 12.22 6.65 10.38
N PHE A 323 10.99 7.02 10.77
CA PHE A 323 9.74 6.48 10.24
C PHE A 323 9.02 7.56 9.43
N ASP A 324 9.04 7.45 8.10
CA ASP A 324 8.44 8.40 7.17
C ASP A 324 7.09 7.94 6.61
N GLY A 325 6.68 6.70 6.89
CA GLY A 325 5.37 6.17 6.48
C GLY A 325 4.18 6.92 7.09
N ASN A 326 2.99 6.73 6.51
CA ASN A 326 1.73 7.16 7.09
C ASN A 326 0.68 6.02 7.01
N PRO A 327 0.25 5.43 8.14
CA PRO A 327 0.77 5.63 9.49
C PRO A 327 2.25 5.28 9.62
N LYS A 328 2.92 5.82 10.66
CA LYS A 328 4.38 5.67 10.85
C LYS A 328 4.76 4.30 11.39
N VAL A 329 4.30 3.99 12.61
CA VAL A 329 4.63 2.74 13.28
C VAL A 329 3.52 2.27 14.23
N ASN A 330 3.31 0.96 14.32
CA ASN A 330 2.49 0.31 15.35
C ASN A 330 3.27 -0.81 16.05
N TRP A 331 3.47 -0.65 17.36
CA TRP A 331 4.21 -1.59 18.21
C TRP A 331 3.36 -2.74 18.77
N GLN A 332 2.05 -2.73 18.47
CA GLN A 332 1.03 -3.65 18.99
C GLN A 332 0.14 -4.19 17.85
N GLU A 333 0.72 -4.39 16.66
CA GLU A 333 -0.01 -5.01 15.55
C GLU A 333 -0.39 -6.45 15.92
N PRO A 334 -1.55 -6.97 15.52
CA PRO A 334 -1.86 -8.38 15.72
C PRO A 334 -0.80 -9.30 15.10
N PHE A 335 -0.58 -10.44 15.74
CA PHE A 335 0.30 -11.48 15.20
C PHE A 335 -0.22 -11.96 13.85
N ILE A 336 0.68 -12.07 12.87
CA ILE A 336 0.38 -12.52 11.51
C ILE A 336 0.90 -13.96 11.34
N PRO A 337 0.03 -14.98 11.30
CA PRO A 337 0.46 -16.36 11.18
C PRO A 337 1.11 -16.67 9.85
N MET A 338 2.20 -17.42 9.89
CA MET A 338 2.85 -17.92 8.68
C MET A 338 1.99 -19.02 8.04
N PRO A 339 1.91 -19.10 6.70
CA PRO A 339 1.14 -20.14 6.03
C PRO A 339 1.58 -21.53 6.46
N ALA A 340 0.62 -22.34 6.91
CA ALA A 340 0.91 -23.65 7.46
C ALA A 340 1.42 -24.65 6.41
N ASN A 341 0.93 -24.53 5.17
CA ASN A 341 1.25 -25.38 4.03
C ASN A 341 1.05 -24.61 2.70
N ALA A 342 1.38 -25.25 1.57
CA ALA A 342 1.17 -24.71 0.23
C ALA A 342 0.02 -25.39 -0.54
N GLN A 343 -0.98 -25.95 0.15
CA GLN A 343 -2.05 -26.74 -0.48
C GLN A 343 -2.88 -25.92 -1.46
N ASN A 344 -3.21 -24.67 -1.14
CA ASN A 344 -3.95 -23.79 -2.04
C ASN A 344 -3.19 -23.56 -3.36
N GLN A 345 -1.86 -23.41 -3.29
CA GLN A 345 -1.02 -23.25 -4.48
C GLN A 345 -0.92 -24.56 -5.27
N ARG A 346 -0.83 -25.70 -4.58
CA ARG A 346 -0.85 -27.03 -5.20
C ARG A 346 -2.14 -27.27 -5.96
N ASP A 347 -3.28 -27.02 -5.32
CA ASP A 347 -4.61 -27.21 -5.91
C ASP A 347 -4.84 -26.26 -7.09
N ALA A 348 -4.39 -25.01 -6.97
CA ALA A 348 -4.40 -24.06 -8.08
C ALA A 348 -3.54 -24.56 -9.26
N ALA A 349 -2.34 -25.09 -9.00
CA ALA A 349 -1.48 -25.64 -10.06
C ALA A 349 -2.12 -26.84 -10.76
N VAL A 350 -2.78 -27.73 -10.02
CA VAL A 350 -3.51 -28.87 -10.60
C VAL A 350 -4.69 -28.39 -11.44
N ALA A 351 -5.49 -27.46 -10.92
CA ALA A 351 -6.72 -26.98 -11.55
C ALA A 351 -6.49 -26.16 -12.83
N GLY A 352 -5.51 -25.25 -12.83
CA GLY A 352 -5.30 -24.32 -13.93
C GLY A 352 -3.86 -23.85 -14.13
N GLY A 353 -2.91 -24.36 -13.36
CA GLY A 353 -1.50 -24.01 -13.47
C GLY A 353 -0.64 -25.13 -14.04
N LEU A 354 0.64 -25.10 -13.67
CA LEU A 354 1.65 -26.10 -14.01
C LEU A 354 2.06 -26.86 -12.75
N TYR A 355 1.57 -28.09 -12.62
CA TYR A 355 1.90 -28.98 -11.51
C TYR A 355 3.03 -29.95 -11.90
N ILE A 356 4.11 -29.95 -11.12
CA ILE A 356 5.31 -30.76 -11.32
C ILE A 356 5.46 -31.71 -10.12
N ASN A 357 5.20 -33.00 -10.35
CA ASN A 357 5.21 -34.03 -9.31
C ASN A 357 6.64 -34.53 -8.95
N SER A 358 7.62 -33.64 -8.96
CA SER A 358 9.02 -33.96 -8.69
C SER A 358 9.82 -32.71 -8.31
N GLY A 359 11.09 -32.91 -7.93
CA GLY A 359 12.07 -31.82 -7.95
C GLY A 359 12.36 -31.34 -9.37
N VAL A 360 12.90 -30.13 -9.48
CA VAL A 360 13.25 -29.45 -10.72
C VAL A 360 14.71 -29.04 -10.66
N ALA A 361 15.53 -29.59 -11.55
CA ALA A 361 16.95 -29.24 -11.62
C ALA A 361 17.16 -27.81 -12.12
N ARG A 362 16.34 -27.35 -13.08
CA ARG A 362 16.33 -25.96 -13.55
C ARG A 362 14.94 -25.54 -14.04
N LEU A 363 14.50 -24.37 -13.58
CA LEU A 363 13.29 -23.69 -14.05
C LEU A 363 13.70 -22.36 -14.68
N THR A 364 13.57 -22.23 -15.99
CA THR A 364 13.88 -20.99 -16.71
C THR A 364 12.59 -20.26 -17.08
N LEU A 365 12.46 -19.00 -16.65
CA LEU A 365 11.36 -18.12 -17.07
C LEU A 365 11.91 -17.09 -18.07
N TYR A 366 11.22 -16.85 -19.19
CA TYR A 366 11.64 -15.79 -20.10
C TYR A 366 10.54 -15.22 -20.98
N ALA A 367 10.62 -13.93 -21.27
CA ALA A 367 9.78 -13.30 -22.29
C ALA A 367 10.37 -13.56 -23.68
N GLY A 368 9.53 -13.83 -24.68
CA GLY A 368 10.03 -14.11 -26.02
C GLY A 368 9.02 -13.84 -27.14
N ASP A 369 9.53 -13.79 -28.36
CA ASP A 369 8.72 -13.78 -29.58
C ASP A 369 8.08 -15.16 -29.87
N ALA A 370 7.42 -15.31 -31.01
CA ALA A 370 6.78 -16.57 -31.39
C ALA A 370 7.75 -17.75 -31.55
N ASN A 371 9.05 -17.47 -31.74
CA ASN A 371 10.12 -18.46 -31.91
C ASN A 371 10.86 -18.73 -30.59
N GLY A 372 10.49 -18.06 -29.49
CA GLY A 372 11.18 -18.16 -28.22
C GLY A 372 12.48 -17.38 -28.16
N THR A 373 12.68 -16.42 -29.06
CA THR A 373 13.83 -15.51 -29.04
C THR A 373 13.58 -14.42 -28.01
N THR A 374 14.52 -14.23 -27.08
CA THR A 374 14.42 -13.25 -26.00
C THR A 374 14.73 -11.82 -26.49
N PRO A 375 14.18 -10.78 -25.84
CA PRO A 375 14.61 -9.41 -26.08
C PRO A 375 16.11 -9.21 -25.83
N THR A 376 16.76 -8.37 -26.63
CA THR A 376 18.16 -7.99 -26.42
C THR A 376 18.21 -6.75 -25.55
N CYS A 377 18.98 -6.78 -24.45
CA CYS A 377 19.12 -5.65 -23.53
C CYS A 377 20.52 -5.04 -23.60
N ASN A 378 20.57 -3.71 -23.68
CA ASN A 378 21.84 -2.97 -23.69
C ASN A 378 22.43 -2.82 -22.27
N SER A 379 23.62 -2.20 -22.17
CA SER A 379 24.32 -1.99 -20.90
C SER A 379 23.59 -1.09 -19.90
N SER A 380 22.62 -0.30 -20.37
CA SER A 380 21.74 0.56 -19.55
C SER A 380 20.45 -0.15 -19.11
N GLY A 381 20.22 -1.39 -19.58
CA GLY A 381 19.06 -2.20 -19.18
C GLY A 381 17.82 -1.99 -20.03
N VAL A 382 17.93 -1.25 -21.14
CA VAL A 382 16.84 -1.06 -22.10
C VAL A 382 16.81 -2.27 -23.02
N CYS A 383 15.66 -2.96 -23.06
CA CYS A 383 15.45 -4.19 -23.81
C CYS A 383 14.62 -3.92 -25.08
N THR A 384 15.02 -4.55 -26.20
CA THR A 384 14.32 -4.46 -27.49
C THR A 384 13.94 -5.88 -27.96
N PRO A 385 12.66 -6.13 -28.31
CA PRO A 385 11.52 -5.23 -28.21
C PRO A 385 11.12 -4.93 -26.74
N ALA A 386 10.45 -3.80 -26.54
CA ALA A 386 10.02 -3.34 -25.21
C ALA A 386 8.94 -4.25 -24.58
N THR A 387 8.19 -5.00 -25.40
CA THR A 387 7.18 -5.97 -24.97
C THR A 387 7.33 -7.25 -25.78
N SER A 388 7.06 -8.40 -25.16
CA SER A 388 7.05 -9.70 -25.81
C SER A 388 5.64 -10.28 -25.86
N PRO A 389 5.25 -10.96 -26.96
CA PRO A 389 3.92 -11.56 -27.09
C PRO A 389 3.73 -12.83 -26.26
N TYR A 390 4.81 -13.50 -25.85
CA TYR A 390 4.73 -14.76 -25.10
C TYR A 390 5.60 -14.73 -23.85
N GLN A 391 5.10 -15.42 -22.83
CA GLN A 391 5.85 -15.86 -21.67
C GLN A 391 6.19 -17.34 -21.84
N TYR A 392 7.47 -17.68 -21.74
CA TYR A 392 7.98 -19.04 -21.79
C TYR A 392 8.36 -19.56 -20.40
N ILE A 393 8.17 -20.86 -20.20
CA ILE A 393 8.51 -21.60 -18.98
C ILE A 393 9.23 -22.88 -19.43
N GLU A 394 10.51 -23.01 -19.14
CA GLU A 394 11.31 -24.22 -19.41
C GLU A 394 11.58 -24.97 -18.11
N VAL A 395 11.15 -26.22 -18.05
CA VAL A 395 11.36 -27.13 -16.92
C VAL A 395 12.38 -28.19 -17.34
N CYS A 396 13.51 -28.21 -16.64
CA CYS A 396 14.53 -29.25 -16.75
C CYS A 396 14.45 -30.16 -15.51
N ARG A 397 14.15 -31.44 -15.71
CA ARG A 397 14.12 -32.44 -14.62
C ARG A 397 15.51 -32.88 -14.18
N THR A 398 16.48 -32.81 -15.08
CA THR A 398 17.89 -33.15 -14.84
C THR A 398 18.80 -32.00 -15.27
N ALA A 399 20.04 -32.01 -14.79
CA ALA A 399 21.04 -30.99 -15.14
C ALA A 399 21.35 -30.96 -16.65
N SER A 400 21.28 -32.12 -17.33
CA SER A 400 21.53 -32.22 -18.77
C SER A 400 20.47 -31.50 -19.61
N CYS A 401 19.22 -31.46 -19.13
CA CYS A 401 18.09 -30.82 -19.81
C CYS A 401 17.95 -31.16 -21.31
N THR A 402 17.94 -32.46 -21.62
CA THR A 402 17.79 -32.95 -23.01
C THR A 402 16.64 -33.94 -23.13
N GLY A 403 16.16 -34.16 -24.36
CA GLY A 403 15.11 -35.15 -24.64
C GLY A 403 13.86 -34.93 -23.78
N THR A 404 13.42 -36.00 -23.11
CA THR A 404 12.23 -36.00 -22.24
C THR A 404 12.41 -35.26 -20.92
N ASP A 405 13.65 -34.95 -20.52
CA ASP A 405 13.93 -34.21 -19.28
C ASP A 405 13.66 -32.71 -19.45
N ARG A 406 13.50 -32.25 -20.69
CA ARG A 406 13.23 -30.85 -21.04
C ARG A 406 11.77 -30.70 -21.47
N GLU A 407 11.02 -29.93 -20.71
CA GLU A 407 9.66 -29.53 -21.07
C GLU A 407 9.61 -28.02 -21.28
N LEU A 408 9.10 -27.60 -22.43
CA LEU A 408 8.98 -26.19 -22.77
C LEU A 408 7.52 -25.82 -22.90
N TYR A 409 7.10 -24.80 -22.16
CA TYR A 409 5.75 -24.26 -22.17
C TYR A 409 5.75 -22.79 -22.59
N ARG A 410 4.61 -22.31 -23.11
CA ARG A 410 4.37 -20.89 -23.32
C ARG A 410 2.89 -20.53 -23.16
N TYR A 411 2.63 -19.27 -22.84
CA TYR A 411 1.30 -18.65 -22.95
C TYR A 411 1.40 -17.21 -23.45
N GLY A 412 0.33 -16.71 -24.06
CA GLY A 412 0.26 -15.37 -24.65
C GLY A 412 -1.06 -14.66 -24.33
N SER A 413 -1.50 -13.80 -25.24
CA SER A 413 -2.72 -12.99 -25.10
C SER A 413 -4.02 -13.81 -25.02
N ASP A 414 -4.00 -15.07 -25.48
CA ASP A 414 -5.13 -15.99 -25.37
C ASP A 414 -5.28 -16.59 -23.95
N GLY A 415 -4.28 -16.40 -23.09
CA GLY A 415 -4.26 -16.92 -21.72
C GLY A 415 -4.09 -18.45 -21.64
N ALA A 416 -3.96 -19.15 -22.75
CA ALA A 416 -3.86 -20.61 -22.79
C ALA A 416 -2.40 -21.07 -22.64
N LEU A 417 -2.18 -22.15 -21.86
CA LEU A 417 -0.87 -22.76 -21.71
C LEU A 417 -0.68 -23.84 -22.78
N TYR A 418 0.39 -23.72 -23.55
CA TYR A 418 0.81 -24.71 -24.53
C TYR A 418 2.13 -25.34 -24.14
N ARG A 419 2.35 -26.60 -24.54
CA ARG A 419 3.60 -27.35 -24.41
C ARG A 419 4.17 -27.69 -25.79
N TRP A 420 5.47 -27.48 -25.95
CA TRP A 420 6.18 -27.90 -27.16
C TRP A 420 6.36 -29.43 -27.18
N VAL A 421 5.95 -30.07 -28.26
CA VAL A 421 6.09 -31.53 -28.46
C VAL A 421 7.12 -31.91 -29.53
N GLY A 422 8.00 -30.99 -29.91
CA GLY A 422 9.06 -31.22 -30.90
C GLY A 422 8.76 -30.66 -32.29
N SER A 423 7.48 -30.57 -32.67
CA SER A 423 7.03 -30.04 -33.97
C SER A 423 5.94 -28.97 -33.87
N SER A 424 5.19 -28.95 -32.77
CA SER A 424 4.04 -28.07 -32.59
C SER A 424 3.79 -27.75 -31.11
N TRP A 425 2.90 -26.78 -30.88
CA TRP A 425 2.43 -26.37 -29.57
C TRP A 425 1.11 -27.07 -29.25
N LEU A 426 1.13 -27.98 -28.29
CA LEU A 426 -0.04 -28.71 -27.81
C LEU A 426 -0.70 -27.93 -26.66
N LEU A 427 -2.01 -27.70 -26.74
CA LEU A 427 -2.78 -27.09 -25.64
C LEU A 427 -2.76 -27.98 -24.40
N VAL A 428 -2.32 -27.44 -23.26
CA VAL A 428 -2.27 -28.14 -21.96
C VAL A 428 -3.29 -27.58 -20.98
N ARG A 429 -3.51 -26.26 -21.00
CA ARG A 429 -4.55 -25.60 -20.21
C ARG A 429 -5.26 -24.54 -21.06
N PRO A 430 -6.60 -24.54 -21.11
CA PRO A 430 -7.34 -23.50 -21.82
C PRO A 430 -7.23 -22.12 -21.15
N SER A 431 -6.94 -22.08 -19.85
CA SER A 431 -6.68 -20.86 -19.09
C SER A 431 -5.59 -21.13 -18.06
N PHE A 432 -4.42 -20.54 -18.26
CA PHE A 432 -3.31 -20.60 -17.33
C PHE A 432 -3.51 -19.61 -16.20
N ASN A 433 -3.47 -20.09 -14.96
CA ASN A 433 -3.72 -19.25 -13.79
C ASN A 433 -2.45 -18.65 -13.16
N GLY A 434 -1.29 -18.83 -13.79
CA GLY A 434 -0.02 -18.25 -13.33
C GLY A 434 0.74 -19.07 -12.28
N VAL A 435 0.18 -20.17 -11.76
CA VAL A 435 0.84 -20.95 -10.70
C VAL A 435 1.73 -22.04 -11.28
N ILE A 436 2.97 -22.11 -10.83
CA ILE A 436 3.92 -23.20 -11.10
C ILE A 436 4.26 -23.84 -9.76
N PHE A 437 3.93 -25.11 -9.57
CA PHE A 437 4.14 -25.82 -8.30
C PHE A 437 5.02 -27.05 -8.50
N ALA A 438 6.06 -27.20 -7.67
CA ALA A 438 6.91 -28.38 -7.61
C ALA A 438 6.83 -29.08 -6.24
N GLU A 439 6.65 -30.41 -6.24
CA GLU A 439 6.64 -31.25 -5.02
C GLU A 439 8.04 -31.44 -4.39
N GLY A 440 9.09 -30.91 -5.00
CA GLY A 440 10.48 -31.03 -4.53
C GLY A 440 11.25 -29.71 -4.60
N SER A 441 12.58 -29.78 -4.50
CA SER A 441 13.44 -28.60 -4.64
C SER A 441 13.38 -28.04 -6.06
N ILE A 442 13.61 -26.73 -6.18
CA ILE A 442 13.94 -26.08 -7.45
C ILE A 442 15.40 -25.63 -7.35
N ASP A 443 16.32 -26.43 -7.91
CA ASP A 443 17.76 -26.27 -7.69
C ASP A 443 18.37 -25.07 -8.46
N ASN A 444 17.65 -24.59 -9.48
CA ASN A 444 18.04 -23.43 -10.27
C ASN A 444 16.83 -22.74 -10.89
N LEU A 445 16.24 -21.77 -10.20
CA LEU A 445 15.33 -20.79 -10.77
C LEU A 445 16.14 -19.64 -11.40
N THR A 446 15.92 -19.41 -12.70
CA THR A 446 16.70 -18.41 -13.46
C THR A 446 15.91 -17.77 -14.59
N GLY A 447 16.31 -16.57 -14.98
CA GLY A 447 15.94 -15.98 -16.27
C GLY A 447 16.97 -16.29 -17.37
N PRO A 448 16.86 -15.63 -18.53
CA PRO A 448 17.84 -15.72 -19.60
C PRO A 448 19.24 -15.26 -19.19
N ALA A 449 20.25 -15.83 -19.84
CA ALA A 449 21.64 -15.44 -19.61
C ALA A 449 21.91 -13.98 -20.03
N ARG A 450 22.84 -13.34 -19.32
CA ARG A 450 23.36 -12.01 -19.67
C ARG A 450 24.15 -12.07 -20.97
N ALA A 451 24.07 -11.01 -21.77
CA ALA A 451 25.03 -10.81 -22.86
C ALA A 451 26.44 -10.46 -22.33
N SER A 452 26.53 -9.83 -21.15
CA SER A 452 27.78 -9.56 -20.43
C SER A 452 27.69 -10.08 -19.00
N SER A 453 28.51 -11.07 -18.65
CA SER A 453 28.46 -11.76 -17.34
C SER A 453 28.58 -10.81 -16.14
N SER A 454 29.39 -9.75 -16.25
CA SER A 454 29.61 -8.74 -15.21
C SER A 454 28.55 -7.65 -15.13
N ASN A 455 27.62 -7.56 -16.09
CA ASN A 455 26.62 -6.49 -16.14
C ASN A 455 25.18 -7.03 -16.09
N PRO A 456 24.49 -6.97 -14.93
CA PRO A 456 23.11 -7.45 -14.79
C PRO A 456 22.10 -6.74 -15.70
N ASN A 457 22.40 -5.52 -16.15
CA ASN A 457 21.50 -4.78 -17.05
C ASN A 457 21.30 -5.50 -18.39
N THR A 458 22.31 -6.25 -18.83
CA THR A 458 22.28 -6.99 -20.10
C THR A 458 21.49 -8.31 -20.05
N ALA A 459 20.96 -8.71 -18.89
CA ALA A 459 20.06 -9.85 -18.77
C ALA A 459 18.69 -9.53 -19.42
N PRO A 460 18.22 -10.37 -20.37
CA PRO A 460 16.85 -10.32 -20.86
C PRO A 460 15.79 -10.56 -19.76
N PRO A 461 14.55 -10.12 -19.96
CA PRO A 461 13.50 -10.25 -18.95
C PRO A 461 13.06 -11.71 -18.78
N ALA A 462 12.96 -12.13 -17.51
CA ALA A 462 12.40 -13.40 -17.11
C ALA A 462 10.86 -13.42 -17.22
N LEU A 463 10.22 -12.27 -16.98
CA LEU A 463 8.77 -12.11 -17.10
C LEU A 463 8.42 -11.13 -18.22
N ALA A 464 7.55 -11.56 -19.13
CA ALA A 464 6.92 -10.71 -20.14
C ALA A 464 6.05 -9.64 -19.49
N SER A 465 5.80 -8.51 -20.17
CA SER A 465 5.11 -7.34 -19.60
C SER A 465 3.71 -7.61 -19.03
N PHE A 466 3.03 -8.63 -19.55
CA PHE A 466 1.69 -9.07 -19.13
C PHE A 466 1.71 -10.23 -18.12
N ALA A 467 2.87 -10.87 -17.91
CA ALA A 467 2.96 -12.15 -17.23
C ALA A 467 2.83 -12.01 -15.71
N GLN A 468 1.92 -12.77 -15.11
CA GLN A 468 1.75 -12.86 -13.66
C GLN A 468 2.03 -14.31 -13.24
N ILE A 469 3.06 -14.53 -12.43
CA ILE A 469 3.52 -15.88 -12.08
C ILE A 469 3.78 -16.01 -10.59
N THR A 470 3.39 -17.14 -10.02
CA THR A 470 3.86 -17.60 -8.71
C THR A 470 4.55 -18.94 -8.85
N VAL A 471 5.84 -18.99 -8.53
CA VAL A 471 6.64 -20.22 -8.45
C VAL A 471 6.62 -20.71 -7.02
N VAL A 472 6.25 -21.97 -6.83
CA VAL A 472 6.07 -22.58 -5.52
C VAL A 472 6.79 -23.90 -5.44
N ASN A 473 7.43 -24.16 -4.31
CA ASN A 473 7.88 -25.50 -3.97
C ASN A 473 7.38 -25.91 -2.58
N ALA A 474 7.20 -27.21 -2.41
CA ALA A 474 6.81 -27.82 -1.15
C ALA A 474 7.71 -29.01 -0.78
N GLY A 475 7.51 -29.51 0.42
CA GLY A 475 8.25 -30.65 0.97
C GLY A 475 9.30 -30.23 2.00
N SER A 476 9.37 -31.01 3.09
CA SER A 476 10.28 -30.77 4.19
C SER A 476 11.73 -30.71 3.72
N GLY A 477 12.41 -29.59 4.04
CA GLY A 477 13.82 -29.35 3.68
C GLY A 477 14.08 -29.10 2.18
N ARG A 478 13.05 -28.87 1.37
CA ARG A 478 13.19 -28.59 -0.07
C ARG A 478 13.29 -27.10 -0.31
N ASN A 479 14.35 -26.67 -0.98
CA ASN A 479 14.67 -25.26 -1.18
C ASN A 479 14.35 -24.80 -2.61
N ILE A 480 14.20 -23.48 -2.78
CA ILE A 480 14.29 -22.84 -4.10
C ILE A 480 15.62 -22.10 -4.15
N GLN A 481 16.42 -22.37 -5.18
CA GLN A 481 17.68 -21.69 -5.38
C GLN A 481 17.63 -20.80 -6.63
N ILE A 482 17.82 -19.50 -6.44
CA ILE A 482 17.84 -18.50 -7.51
C ILE A 482 19.29 -18.26 -7.93
N ARG A 483 19.68 -18.74 -9.11
CA ARG A 483 21.09 -18.65 -9.60
C ARG A 483 21.29 -17.61 -10.71
N GLY A 484 20.21 -17.04 -11.24
CA GLY A 484 20.26 -16.06 -12.32
C GLY A 484 19.28 -14.91 -12.12
N ASP A 485 19.41 -13.87 -12.95
CA ASP A 485 18.55 -12.69 -12.87
C ASP A 485 17.09 -13.04 -13.17
N LEU A 486 16.17 -12.45 -12.42
CA LEU A 486 14.73 -12.59 -12.60
C LEU A 486 14.13 -11.21 -12.84
N LYS A 487 14.31 -10.68 -14.06
CA LYS A 487 13.88 -9.31 -14.40
C LYS A 487 12.49 -9.27 -15.00
N TYR A 488 11.74 -8.23 -14.65
CA TYR A 488 10.54 -7.83 -15.39
C TYR A 488 10.90 -7.15 -16.70
N GLN A 489 10.09 -7.37 -17.74
CA GLN A 489 10.19 -6.62 -18.99
C GLN A 489 9.70 -5.17 -18.81
N SER A 490 8.70 -4.93 -17.95
CA SER A 490 8.16 -3.61 -17.61
C SER A 490 8.23 -3.38 -16.09
N PRO A 491 9.41 -3.03 -15.54
CA PRO A 491 9.56 -2.81 -14.10
C PRO A 491 8.81 -1.56 -13.62
N ALA A 492 8.23 -1.63 -12.42
CA ALA A 492 7.48 -0.52 -11.81
C ALA A 492 8.35 0.68 -11.40
N CYS A 493 9.58 0.39 -10.96
CA CYS A 493 10.49 1.36 -10.38
C CYS A 493 11.85 1.32 -11.08
N SER A 494 12.61 2.38 -10.88
CA SER A 494 14.00 2.50 -11.30
C SER A 494 14.84 3.06 -10.17
N GLY A 495 16.07 2.55 -10.07
CA GLY A 495 17.00 2.89 -8.99
C GLY A 495 16.67 2.18 -7.67
N THR A 496 17.45 2.54 -6.65
CA THR A 496 17.36 2.01 -5.29
C THR A 496 17.41 3.16 -4.29
N PRO A 497 16.80 3.04 -3.10
CA PRO A 497 16.96 4.01 -2.04
C PRO A 497 18.44 4.25 -1.74
N THR A 498 18.85 5.52 -1.65
CA THR A 498 20.23 5.89 -1.30
C THR A 498 20.23 6.96 -0.23
N ARG A 499 21.28 6.99 0.59
CA ARG A 499 21.45 8.00 1.64
C ARG A 499 22.64 8.90 1.30
N SER A 500 22.39 10.20 1.33
CA SER A 500 23.42 11.25 1.24
C SER A 500 23.32 12.13 2.48
N GLY A 501 24.31 12.00 3.38
CA GLY A 501 24.23 12.60 4.72
C GLY A 501 23.00 12.09 5.49
N ASN A 502 22.15 13.01 5.93
CA ASN A 502 20.91 12.68 6.66
C ASN A 502 19.69 12.51 5.75
N THR A 503 19.82 12.76 4.45
CA THR A 503 18.70 12.70 3.50
C THR A 503 18.68 11.37 2.77
N VAL A 504 17.51 10.75 2.69
CA VAL A 504 17.29 9.55 1.87
C VAL A 504 16.60 9.95 0.57
N VAL A 505 17.22 9.59 -0.55
CA VAL A 505 16.64 9.71 -1.89
C VAL A 505 15.90 8.42 -2.20
N ARG A 506 14.59 8.53 -2.45
CA ARG A 506 13.72 7.40 -2.81
C ARG A 506 13.90 7.01 -4.29
N PRO A 507 13.65 5.74 -4.65
CA PRO A 507 13.64 5.32 -6.05
C PRO A 507 12.47 5.96 -6.80
N THR A 508 12.58 6.01 -8.13
CA THR A 508 11.53 6.57 -9.00
C THR A 508 10.59 5.46 -9.45
N CYS A 509 9.34 5.50 -8.98
CA CYS A 509 8.29 4.54 -9.32
C CYS A 509 7.18 5.23 -10.12
N ASN A 510 7.31 5.27 -11.44
CA ASN A 510 6.37 5.93 -12.35
C ASN A 510 5.56 4.95 -13.21
N ASN A 511 5.93 3.67 -13.25
CA ASN A 511 5.28 2.65 -14.08
C ASN A 511 4.35 1.76 -13.24
N LEU A 512 3.44 2.39 -12.49
CA LEU A 512 2.54 1.69 -11.56
C LEU A 512 1.41 0.92 -12.25
N SER A 513 1.18 1.17 -13.55
CA SER A 513 0.20 0.45 -14.36
C SER A 513 0.71 -0.86 -14.95
N ALA A 514 2.01 -1.16 -14.85
CA ALA A 514 2.56 -2.42 -15.37
C ALA A 514 1.88 -3.63 -14.73
N ASP A 515 1.75 -4.72 -15.48
CA ASP A 515 1.04 -5.92 -15.03
C ASP A 515 1.97 -7.02 -14.55
N ASN A 516 3.20 -7.08 -15.07
CA ASN A 516 4.12 -8.15 -14.69
C ASN A 516 4.39 -8.19 -13.19
N ILE A 517 4.26 -9.38 -12.61
CA ILE A 517 4.48 -9.61 -11.19
C ILE A 517 4.91 -11.07 -10.95
N LEU A 518 5.95 -11.25 -10.14
CA LEU A 518 6.51 -12.55 -9.75
C LEU A 518 6.40 -12.74 -8.25
N GLY A 519 5.90 -13.91 -7.86
CA GLY A 519 6.03 -14.46 -6.52
C GLY A 519 6.91 -15.71 -6.53
N VAL A 520 7.79 -15.85 -5.55
CA VAL A 520 8.51 -17.10 -5.28
C VAL A 520 8.21 -17.52 -3.86
N TYR A 521 7.63 -18.70 -3.67
CA TYR A 521 7.19 -19.19 -2.38
C TYR A 521 7.78 -20.58 -2.08
N SER A 522 8.62 -20.64 -1.05
CA SER A 522 9.08 -21.89 -0.45
C SER A 522 8.28 -22.18 0.82
N GLN A 523 7.59 -23.32 0.85
CA GLN A 523 6.78 -23.70 2.00
C GLN A 523 7.65 -23.97 3.24
N ASP A 524 8.53 -24.97 3.17
CA ASP A 524 9.26 -25.47 4.35
C ASP A 524 10.76 -25.17 4.29
N GLY A 525 11.33 -24.96 3.10
CA GLY A 525 12.76 -24.72 2.93
C GLY A 525 13.14 -23.24 2.83
N ASP A 526 14.42 -23.03 2.58
CA ASP A 526 15.01 -21.71 2.37
C ASP A 526 14.88 -21.27 0.90
N ILE A 527 14.94 -19.96 0.65
CA ILE A 527 15.22 -19.41 -0.68
C ILE A 527 16.69 -19.00 -0.70
N LEU A 528 17.48 -19.70 -1.50
CA LEU A 528 18.93 -19.54 -1.59
C LEU A 528 19.28 -18.66 -2.80
N LEU A 529 19.99 -17.55 -2.56
CA LEU A 529 20.42 -16.62 -3.60
C LEU A 529 21.88 -16.92 -4.00
N GLY A 530 22.13 -16.99 -5.31
CA GLY A 530 23.43 -17.35 -5.87
C GLY A 530 23.69 -18.85 -5.89
N ASN A 531 24.86 -19.26 -6.41
CA ASN A 531 25.25 -20.67 -6.48
C ASN A 531 26.12 -21.12 -5.29
N GLY A 532 26.46 -20.21 -4.38
CA GLY A 532 27.27 -20.51 -3.19
C GLY A 532 28.75 -20.71 -3.45
N THR A 533 29.23 -20.38 -4.65
CA THR A 533 30.64 -20.44 -5.02
C THR A 533 31.13 -19.10 -5.53
N ASP A 534 32.43 -19.00 -5.77
CA ASP A 534 33.05 -17.81 -6.35
C ASP A 534 32.67 -17.55 -7.81
N ASN A 535 31.94 -18.48 -8.43
CA ASN A 535 31.33 -18.31 -9.73
C ASN A 535 29.89 -17.76 -9.64
N SER A 536 29.41 -17.35 -8.46
CA SER A 536 28.12 -16.67 -8.36
C SER A 536 28.14 -15.35 -9.15
N LEU A 537 26.99 -14.96 -9.73
CA LEU A 537 26.91 -13.78 -10.58
C LEU A 537 27.30 -12.49 -9.84
N GLN A 538 28.13 -11.66 -10.47
CA GLN A 538 28.37 -10.29 -9.99
C GLN A 538 27.06 -9.49 -10.06
N ASP A 539 26.60 -8.92 -8.96
CA ASP A 539 25.31 -8.23 -8.81
C ASP A 539 24.10 -9.06 -9.30
N LEU A 540 23.28 -9.64 -8.42
CA LEU A 540 22.11 -10.42 -8.83
C LEU A 540 20.85 -9.55 -8.82
N THR A 541 20.14 -9.44 -9.95
CA THR A 541 18.90 -8.64 -10.05
C THR A 541 17.66 -9.52 -10.03
N ILE A 542 16.76 -9.24 -9.09
CA ILE A 542 15.51 -9.99 -8.87
C ILE A 542 14.37 -8.98 -8.79
N HIS A 543 13.34 -9.15 -9.60
CA HIS A 543 12.08 -8.45 -9.48
C HIS A 543 11.02 -9.45 -9.05
N GLY A 544 10.37 -9.22 -7.92
CA GLY A 544 9.42 -10.15 -7.34
C GLY A 544 9.39 -10.10 -5.83
N VAL A 545 8.39 -10.78 -5.27
CA VAL A 545 8.32 -11.05 -3.84
C VAL A 545 8.82 -12.47 -3.56
N LEU A 546 9.73 -12.59 -2.59
CA LEU A 546 10.30 -13.85 -2.14
C LEU A 546 9.74 -14.20 -0.78
N MET A 547 9.19 -15.40 -0.62
CA MET A 547 8.59 -15.87 0.63
C MET A 547 9.12 -17.25 1.03
N ALA A 548 9.69 -17.36 2.23
CA ALA A 548 10.02 -18.64 2.87
C ALA A 548 9.18 -18.80 4.13
N SER A 549 8.22 -19.74 4.16
CA SER A 549 7.28 -19.83 5.28
C SER A 549 7.90 -20.41 6.54
N ARG A 550 8.80 -21.39 6.42
CA ARG A 550 9.57 -21.96 7.56
C ARG A 550 11.07 -21.69 7.50
N GLY A 551 11.58 -21.26 6.35
CA GLY A 551 12.99 -20.98 6.13
C GLY A 551 13.34 -19.50 6.16
N GLU A 552 14.49 -19.19 5.57
CA GLU A 552 14.99 -17.84 5.37
C GLU A 552 15.24 -17.53 3.89
N VAL A 553 15.27 -16.25 3.53
CA VAL A 553 15.80 -15.80 2.23
C VAL A 553 17.22 -15.34 2.46
N THR A 554 18.19 -16.08 1.92
CA THR A 554 19.60 -15.96 2.33
C THR A 554 20.52 -16.18 1.12
N VAL A 555 21.71 -15.58 1.15
CA VAL A 555 22.73 -15.87 0.14
C VAL A 555 23.40 -17.20 0.50
N GLN A 556 23.49 -18.10 -0.47
CA GLN A 556 24.17 -19.37 -0.23
C GLN A 556 25.65 -19.12 0.06
N ASN A 557 26.16 -19.70 1.15
CA ASN A 557 27.56 -19.56 1.56
C ASN A 557 28.00 -18.09 1.72
N TYR A 558 27.10 -17.22 2.17
CA TYR A 558 27.31 -15.76 2.29
C TYR A 558 28.60 -15.37 3.04
N ALA A 559 29.07 -16.20 3.96
CA ALA A 559 30.23 -15.92 4.81
C ALA A 559 31.57 -16.36 4.17
N SER A 560 31.55 -17.19 3.12
CA SER A 560 32.76 -17.83 2.57
C SER A 560 33.06 -17.49 1.12
N ILE A 561 32.10 -16.95 0.36
CA ILE A 561 32.34 -16.51 -1.02
C ILE A 561 32.90 -15.10 -1.05
N ASP A 562 33.74 -14.77 -2.05
CA ASP A 562 34.25 -13.39 -2.20
C ASP A 562 33.10 -12.38 -2.37
N PRO A 563 33.33 -11.08 -2.12
CA PRO A 563 32.37 -10.03 -2.44
C PRO A 563 31.85 -10.11 -3.88
N ARG A 564 30.53 -10.28 -4.06
CA ARG A 564 29.85 -10.40 -5.37
C ARG A 564 29.01 -9.18 -5.75
N GLY A 565 29.25 -8.02 -5.14
CA GLY A 565 28.44 -6.81 -5.36
C GLY A 565 27.17 -6.82 -4.52
N ALA A 566 26.01 -6.54 -5.10
CA ALA A 566 24.74 -6.44 -4.39
C ALA A 566 23.63 -7.34 -4.95
N ILE A 567 22.73 -7.81 -4.08
CA ILE A 567 21.41 -8.28 -4.51
C ILE A 567 20.53 -7.06 -4.74
N ARG A 568 20.11 -6.84 -5.99
CA ARG A 568 19.18 -5.80 -6.42
C ARG A 568 17.78 -6.38 -6.46
N LEU A 569 16.99 -6.13 -5.41
CA LEU A 569 15.62 -6.63 -5.32
C LEU A 569 14.64 -5.49 -5.58
N GLN A 570 13.73 -5.67 -6.55
CA GLN A 570 12.50 -4.87 -6.64
C GLN A 570 11.30 -5.70 -6.21
N GLY A 571 10.76 -5.45 -5.02
CA GLY A 571 9.63 -6.20 -4.46
C GLY A 571 9.74 -6.33 -2.94
N GLY A 572 9.77 -7.55 -2.42
CA GLY A 572 9.72 -7.80 -0.98
C GLY A 572 10.29 -9.14 -0.53
N ILE A 573 10.68 -9.23 0.75
CA ILE A 573 11.14 -10.47 1.39
C ILE A 573 10.25 -10.80 2.56
N ILE A 574 9.70 -12.01 2.57
CA ILE A 574 8.92 -12.59 3.65
C ILE A 574 9.63 -13.86 4.11
N GLN A 575 9.95 -13.94 5.39
CA GLN A 575 10.77 -15.04 5.89
C GLN A 575 10.44 -15.41 7.33
N TYR A 576 10.67 -16.67 7.68
CA TYR A 576 10.46 -17.16 9.04
C TYR A 576 11.53 -16.62 9.99
N THR A 577 12.81 -16.78 9.62
CA THR A 577 13.95 -16.15 10.29
C THR A 577 14.66 -15.22 9.31
N TYR A 578 15.42 -14.27 9.84
CA TYR A 578 16.13 -13.31 9.01
C TYR A 578 17.39 -13.95 8.39
N GLY A 579 17.42 -14.08 7.06
CA GLY A 579 18.56 -14.61 6.32
C GLY A 579 19.68 -13.60 6.08
N ALA A 580 20.91 -14.09 6.01
CA ALA A 580 22.11 -13.27 5.82
C ALA A 580 22.50 -13.18 4.33
N PHE A 581 23.02 -12.02 3.92
CA PHE A 581 23.39 -11.77 2.51
C PHE A 581 24.90 -11.70 2.31
N GLY A 582 25.64 -11.25 3.32
CA GLY A 582 27.08 -11.08 3.26
C GLY A 582 27.62 -10.56 4.60
N GLN A 583 28.94 -10.43 4.67
CA GLN A 583 29.64 -9.84 5.81
C GLN A 583 30.35 -8.56 5.39
N PHE A 584 30.51 -7.64 6.33
CA PHE A 584 31.24 -6.39 6.11
C PHE A 584 32.12 -6.09 7.33
N ASN A 585 33.19 -5.35 7.11
CA ASN A 585 34.02 -4.81 8.17
C ASN A 585 33.24 -3.71 8.90
N SER A 586 32.96 -3.90 10.18
CA SER A 586 32.14 -2.97 10.98
C SER A 586 32.73 -1.57 11.11
N SER A 587 34.05 -1.41 10.96
CA SER A 587 34.75 -0.13 11.10
C SER A 587 34.87 0.63 9.79
N THR A 588 35.00 -0.06 8.65
CA THR A 588 35.15 0.58 7.33
C THR A 588 33.89 0.53 6.47
N GLY A 589 32.91 -0.30 6.83
CA GLY A 589 31.72 -0.58 6.01
C GLY A 589 32.00 -1.38 4.74
N GLN A 590 33.26 -1.76 4.48
CA GLN A 590 33.63 -2.51 3.29
C GLN A 590 33.15 -3.96 3.37
N MET A 591 32.59 -4.44 2.27
CA MET A 591 32.16 -5.82 2.10
C MET A 591 33.35 -6.79 2.17
N VAL A 592 33.18 -7.90 2.90
CA VAL A 592 34.21 -8.94 3.11
C VAL A 592 33.82 -10.24 2.41
N SER A 593 32.53 -10.58 2.36
CA SER A 593 32.03 -11.80 1.71
C SER A 593 30.55 -11.68 1.35
N GLY A 594 30.09 -12.42 0.33
CA GLY A 594 28.67 -12.49 -0.05
C GLY A 594 28.20 -11.32 -0.92
N TYR A 595 27.01 -10.78 -0.61
CA TYR A 595 26.41 -9.64 -1.31
C TYR A 595 25.97 -8.55 -0.34
N ALA A 596 26.11 -7.30 -0.78
CA ALA A 596 25.38 -6.15 -0.21
C ALA A 596 23.89 -6.22 -0.58
N ARG A 597 23.07 -5.38 0.06
CA ARG A 597 21.61 -5.31 -0.16
C ARG A 597 21.26 -4.00 -0.85
N GLN A 598 20.50 -4.09 -1.95
CA GLN A 598 19.95 -2.95 -2.68
C GLN A 598 18.48 -3.24 -2.95
N PHE A 599 17.61 -2.87 -2.01
CA PHE A 599 16.20 -3.23 -2.06
C PHE A 599 15.34 -2.00 -2.39
N THR A 600 14.45 -2.18 -3.35
CA THR A 600 13.45 -1.23 -3.79
C THR A 600 12.09 -1.88 -3.62
N TYR A 601 11.20 -1.25 -2.88
CA TYR A 601 9.82 -1.74 -2.78
C TYR A 601 9.09 -1.51 -4.11
N ASP A 602 8.25 -2.47 -4.51
CA ASP A 602 7.32 -2.29 -5.63
C ASP A 602 5.97 -1.81 -5.08
N PRO A 603 5.60 -0.51 -5.23
CA PRO A 603 4.41 0.04 -4.59
C PRO A 603 3.10 -0.62 -5.03
N ARG A 604 3.10 -1.26 -6.22
CA ARG A 604 1.94 -2.00 -6.70
C ARG A 604 1.59 -3.17 -5.78
N MET A 605 2.57 -3.70 -5.02
CA MET A 605 2.37 -4.86 -4.15
C MET A 605 1.52 -4.58 -2.92
N GLN A 606 1.22 -3.31 -2.60
CA GLN A 606 0.25 -2.97 -1.57
C GLN A 606 -1.13 -3.56 -1.87
N ASP A 607 -1.54 -3.47 -3.14
CA ASP A 607 -2.89 -3.82 -3.59
C ASP A 607 -2.90 -4.97 -4.61
N ARG A 608 -1.74 -5.35 -5.16
CA ARG A 608 -1.59 -6.44 -6.11
C ARG A 608 -0.69 -7.54 -5.55
N ALA A 609 -1.13 -8.78 -5.66
CA ALA A 609 -0.34 -9.94 -5.31
C ALA A 609 -0.03 -10.78 -6.56
N PRO A 610 1.11 -11.51 -6.58
CA PRO A 610 1.26 -12.60 -7.53
C PRO A 610 0.07 -13.59 -7.43
N PRO A 611 -0.30 -14.27 -8.53
CA PRO A 611 -1.46 -15.17 -8.54
C PRO A 611 -1.36 -16.24 -7.46
N PHE A 612 -2.40 -16.39 -6.62
CA PHE A 612 -2.42 -17.36 -5.52
C PHE A 612 -1.25 -17.23 -4.52
N PHE A 613 -0.62 -16.07 -4.42
CA PHE A 613 0.41 -15.84 -3.40
C PHE A 613 -0.19 -15.95 -1.99
N PRO A 614 0.56 -16.43 -0.98
CA PRO A 614 0.01 -16.58 0.36
C PRO A 614 -0.55 -15.28 0.96
N THR A 615 -1.65 -15.42 1.68
CA THR A 615 -2.35 -14.33 2.37
C THR A 615 -2.01 -14.28 3.84
N THR A 616 -2.05 -13.10 4.45
CA THR A 616 -1.76 -12.86 5.87
C THR A 616 -2.85 -13.33 6.82
N GLY A 617 -4.06 -13.64 6.32
CA GLY A 617 -5.23 -13.91 7.16
C GLY A 617 -5.79 -12.67 7.87
N VAL A 618 -4.99 -11.59 7.93
CA VAL A 618 -5.41 -10.26 8.35
C VAL A 618 -6.07 -9.53 7.18
N VAL A 619 -7.26 -9.00 7.43
CA VAL A 619 -8.05 -8.25 6.45
C VAL A 619 -7.56 -6.81 6.35
N GLN A 620 -7.66 -6.24 5.15
CA GLN A 620 -7.13 -4.92 4.84
C GLN A 620 -8.12 -4.10 4.04
N VAL A 621 -8.06 -2.79 4.23
CA VAL A 621 -8.77 -1.82 3.41
C VAL A 621 -7.91 -1.54 2.17
N SER A 622 -8.30 -2.08 1.01
CA SER A 622 -7.58 -1.87 -0.25
C SER A 622 -7.87 -0.49 -0.85
N VAL A 623 -9.14 -0.06 -0.82
CA VAL A 623 -9.56 1.27 -1.27
C VAL A 623 -10.55 1.83 -0.28
N ALA A 624 -10.48 3.12 0.02
CA ALA A 624 -11.57 3.85 0.65
C ALA A 624 -11.81 5.16 -0.10
N THR A 625 -13.07 5.46 -0.39
CA THR A 625 -13.44 6.61 -1.21
C THR A 625 -14.72 7.25 -0.68
N PRO A 626 -14.69 8.55 -0.33
CA PRO A 626 -15.90 9.29 -0.05
C PRO A 626 -16.63 9.62 -1.36
N LEU A 627 -17.89 9.21 -1.47
CA LEU A 627 -18.80 9.61 -2.54
C LEU A 627 -19.83 10.57 -1.98
N SER A 628 -20.12 11.66 -2.70
CA SER A 628 -21.18 12.60 -2.34
C SER A 628 -22.32 12.52 -3.35
N PHE A 629 -23.56 12.44 -2.86
CA PHE A 629 -24.76 12.31 -3.69
C PHE A 629 -25.59 13.60 -3.76
N GLY A 630 -25.27 14.59 -2.93
CA GLY A 630 -25.96 15.88 -2.92
C GLY A 630 -25.35 16.89 -1.96
N GLN A 631 -25.45 18.17 -2.32
CA GLN A 631 -25.11 19.31 -1.47
C GLN A 631 -26.34 20.20 -1.31
N ARG A 632 -26.68 20.57 -0.08
CA ARG A 632 -27.74 21.54 0.21
C ARG A 632 -27.20 22.65 1.09
N GLU A 633 -27.45 23.89 0.70
CA GLU A 633 -27.22 25.04 1.57
C GLU A 633 -28.30 25.08 2.65
N GLN A 634 -27.88 25.23 3.91
CA GLN A 634 -28.81 25.49 5.02
C GLN A 634 -28.63 26.94 5.48
N VAL A 635 -29.69 27.70 5.34
CA VAL A 635 -29.82 29.05 5.90
C VAL A 635 -30.42 28.91 7.30
N TYR A 636 -29.83 29.60 8.28
CA TYR A 636 -30.38 29.69 9.63
C TYR A 636 -31.51 30.71 9.69
#